data_AF-A0A3D2C3P2-F1
#
_entry.id   AF-A0A3D2C3P2-F1
#
_cell.length_a   1.000
_cell.length_b   1.000
_cell.length_c   1.000
_cell.angle_alpha   90.00
_cell.angle_beta   90.00
_cell.angle_gamma   90.00
#
_symmetry.space_group_name_H-M   'P 1'
#
loop_
_entity.id
_entity.type
_entity.pdbx_description
1 polymer ?
#
loop_
_entity_poly.entity_id
_entity_poly.type
_entity_poly.pdbx_seq_one_letter_code
_entity_poly.pdbx_strand_id
1 'polypeptide(L)'
;ERDGDSELGPGESVDIVVQFRPQEVDAEEGRIQVRTSFEDEPAWFVTITGAGTASVTDEDGDGFSVADGDCDDNNAAVSPGAAEACDGLDTNC
;
A
#
# COMPACT_ATOMS: atom_id res chain seq x y z
N GLU A 1 -4.53 -3.36 -16.74
CA GLU A 1 -4.22 -2.28 -17.70
C GLU A 1 -5.54 -1.67 -18.15
N ARG A 2 -5.90 -0.52 -17.57
CA ARG A 2 -7.02 0.30 -18.04
C ARG A 2 -6.47 1.72 -18.13
N ASP A 3 -5.75 1.98 -19.21
CA ASP A 3 -5.44 3.32 -19.68
C ASP A 3 -6.78 4.04 -19.86
N GLY A 4 -7.06 4.98 -18.96
CA GLY A 4 -8.37 5.59 -18.83
C GLY A 4 -8.22 6.95 -18.18
N ASP A 5 -7.60 7.88 -18.88
CA ASP A 5 -7.91 9.30 -18.73
C ASP A 5 -9.36 9.52 -19.20
N SER A 6 -10.31 9.12 -18.36
CA SER A 6 -11.72 9.45 -18.57
C SER A 6 -11.89 10.93 -18.28
N GLU A 7 -11.83 11.78 -19.30
CA GLU A 7 -12.19 13.19 -19.19
C GLU A 7 -13.62 13.32 -18.65
N LEU A 8 -13.78 14.00 -17.51
CA LEU A 8 -15.10 14.25 -16.91
C LEU A 8 -15.73 15.49 -17.54
N GLY A 9 -16.91 15.32 -18.14
CA GLY A 9 -17.70 16.44 -18.66
C GLY A 9 -18.36 17.29 -17.57
N PRO A 10 -18.93 18.46 -17.90
CA PRO A 10 -19.66 19.28 -16.94
C PRO A 10 -20.85 18.54 -16.31
N GLY A 11 -20.81 18.37 -14.98
CA GLY A 11 -21.85 17.67 -14.22
C GLY A 11 -21.69 16.14 -14.17
N GLU A 12 -20.62 15.60 -14.73
CA GLU A 12 -20.27 14.18 -14.65
C GLU A 12 -19.49 13.87 -13.37
N SER A 13 -19.64 12.64 -12.86
CA SER A 13 -18.93 12.11 -11.71
C SER A 13 -18.44 10.69 -12.00
N VAL A 14 -17.34 10.30 -11.38
CA VAL A 14 -16.77 8.94 -11.47
C VAL A 14 -16.54 8.35 -10.09
N ASP A 15 -16.85 7.07 -9.95
CA ASP A 15 -16.50 6.28 -8.78
C ASP A 15 -15.11 5.66 -8.96
N ILE A 16 -14.23 5.86 -7.98
CA ILE A 16 -12.90 5.24 -7.94
C ILE A 16 -12.89 4.23 -6.80
N VAL A 17 -12.78 2.95 -7.14
CA VAL A 17 -12.65 1.87 -6.16
C VAL A 17 -11.18 1.67 -5.85
N VAL A 18 -10.84 1.75 -4.56
CA VAL A 18 -9.46 1.65 -4.07
C VAL A 18 -9.40 0.50 -3.08
N GLN A 19 -8.40 -0.36 -3.24
CA GLN A 19 -8.05 -1.35 -2.24
C GLN A 19 -6.81 -0.85 -1.48
N PHE A 20 -6.94 -0.67 -0.17
CA PHE A 20 -5.84 -0.33 0.71
C PHE A 20 -5.47 -1.57 1.53
N ARG A 21 -4.18 -1.93 1.55
CA ARG A 21 -3.64 -3.09 2.28
C ARG A 21 -2.46 -2.65 3.13
N PRO A 22 -2.69 -2.26 4.40
CA PRO A 22 -1.60 -1.99 5.34
C PRO A 22 -0.72 -3.25 5.47
N GLN A 23 0.61 -3.06 5.49
CA GLN A 23 1.58 -4.16 5.65
C GLN A 23 1.95 -4.38 7.12
N GLU A 24 1.68 -3.40 7.99
CA GLU A 24 1.97 -3.48 9.41
C GLU A 24 0.69 -3.60 10.24
N VAL A 25 0.83 -4.11 11.46
CA VAL A 25 -0.27 -4.27 12.44
C VAL A 25 -0.62 -2.96 13.14
N ASP A 26 -0.52 -1.84 12.43
CA ASP A 26 -0.82 -0.51 12.95
C ASP A 26 -1.56 0.33 11.89
N ALA A 27 -1.95 1.54 12.28
CA ALA A 27 -2.64 2.50 11.45
C ALA A 27 -1.70 3.07 10.39
N GLU A 28 -1.99 2.75 9.13
CA GLU A 28 -1.26 3.28 7.98
C GLU A 28 -2.06 4.27 7.14
N GLU A 29 -1.31 5.19 6.52
CA GLU A 29 -1.84 6.23 5.64
C GLU A 29 -1.44 6.00 4.18
N GLY A 30 -2.44 5.83 3.32
CA GLY A 30 -2.31 5.98 1.88
C GLY A 30 -2.68 7.39 1.43
N ARG A 31 -2.11 7.86 0.32
CA ARG A 31 -2.48 9.15 -0.29
C ARG A 31 -2.87 8.99 -1.74
N ILE A 32 -4.09 9.42 -2.08
CA ILE A 32 -4.52 9.57 -3.46
C ILE A 32 -4.35 11.03 -3.85
N GLN A 33 -3.60 11.25 -4.93
CA GLN A 33 -3.47 12.56 -5.54
C GLN A 33 -4.47 12.70 -6.68
N VAL A 34 -5.35 13.69 -6.57
CA VAL A 34 -6.27 14.09 -7.64
C VAL A 34 -5.69 15.34 -8.29
N ARG A 35 -5.48 15.28 -9.61
CA ARG A 35 -5.01 16.40 -10.43
C ARG A 35 -6.04 16.70 -11.51
N THR A 36 -6.13 17.96 -11.91
CA THR A 36 -6.89 18.39 -13.09
C THR A 36 -5.95 18.60 -14.26
N SER A 37 -6.51 18.76 -15.46
CA SER A 37 -5.75 19.09 -16.67
C SER A 37 -5.29 20.56 -16.73
N PHE A 38 -5.53 21.36 -15.69
CA PHE A 38 -5.10 22.75 -15.60
C PHE A 38 -3.73 22.81 -14.91
N GLU A 39 -2.70 23.21 -15.66
CA GLU A 39 -1.28 23.12 -15.26
C GLU A 39 -0.89 23.97 -14.03
N ASP A 40 -1.78 24.85 -13.57
CA ASP A 40 -1.56 25.76 -12.43
C ASP A 40 -2.51 25.50 -11.24
N GLU A 41 -3.33 24.45 -11.29
CA GLU A 41 -4.20 24.11 -10.16
C GLU A 41 -3.47 23.24 -9.12
N PRO A 42 -3.73 23.47 -7.82
CA PRO A 42 -3.15 22.65 -6.77
C PRO A 42 -3.68 21.22 -6.87
N ALA A 43 -2.79 20.24 -6.69
CA ALA A 43 -3.23 18.87 -6.50
C ALA A 43 -3.98 18.74 -5.17
N TRP A 44 -5.11 18.03 -5.20
CA TRP A 44 -5.84 17.68 -3.99
C TRP A 44 -5.39 16.31 -3.52
N PHE A 45 -5.26 16.16 -2.20
CA PHE A 45 -4.91 14.89 -1.59
C PHE A 45 -6.10 14.37 -0.80
N VAL A 46 -6.42 13.10 -1.02
CA VAL A 46 -7.31 12.32 -0.16
C VAL A 46 -6.43 11.39 0.65
N THR A 47 -6.41 11.58 1.97
CA THR A 47 -5.79 10.64 2.90
C THR A 47 -6.74 9.47 3.12
N ILE A 48 -6.22 8.27 2.95
CA ILE A 48 -6.90 7.03 3.31
C ILE A 48 -6.19 6.50 4.54
N THR A 49 -6.94 6.25 5.60
CA THR A 49 -6.42 5.58 6.78
C THR A 49 -6.99 4.18 6.87
N GLY A 50 -6.16 3.23 7.28
CA GLY A 50 -6.56 1.87 7.55
C GLY A 50 -5.55 1.22 8.46
N ALA A 51 -6.01 0.38 9.39
CA ALA A 51 -5.12 -0.38 10.24
C ALA A 51 -4.98 -1.80 9.70
N GLY A 52 -3.75 -2.28 9.58
CA GLY A 52 -3.52 -3.69 9.33
C GLY A 52 -3.93 -4.50 10.55
N THR A 53 -4.40 -5.71 10.31
CA THR A 53 -4.65 -6.70 11.36
C THR A 53 -3.74 -7.87 11.09
N ALA A 54 -3.16 -8.44 12.15
CA ALA A 54 -2.24 -9.55 12.04
C ALA A 54 -2.87 -10.68 11.22
N SER A 55 -2.38 -10.86 9.99
CA SER A 55 -2.70 -12.03 9.18
C SER A 55 -2.02 -13.22 9.83
N VAL A 56 -2.77 -14.30 10.05
CA VAL A 56 -2.22 -15.60 10.46
C VAL A 56 -1.91 -16.50 9.27
N THR A 57 -2.11 -15.98 8.06
CA THR A 57 -1.79 -16.68 6.81
C THR A 57 -0.43 -16.18 6.36
N ASP A 58 0.54 -17.10 6.31
CA ASP A 58 1.84 -16.95 5.66
C ASP A 58 1.62 -16.88 4.14
N GLU A 59 1.71 -15.68 3.56
CA GLU A 59 1.35 -15.40 2.16
C GLU A 59 2.50 -15.74 1.18
N ASP A 60 3.75 -15.71 1.62
CA ASP A 60 4.94 -15.97 0.80
C ASP A 60 5.58 -17.35 1.02
N GLY A 61 5.20 -18.05 2.09
CA GLY A 61 5.59 -19.41 2.42
C GLY A 61 6.93 -19.53 3.13
N ASP A 62 7.42 -18.49 3.80
CA ASP A 62 8.69 -18.49 4.53
C ASP A 62 8.59 -19.06 5.97
N GLY A 63 7.36 -19.25 6.45
CA GLY A 63 7.03 -19.80 7.76
C GLY A 63 6.71 -18.79 8.84
N PHE A 64 6.72 -17.48 8.53
CA PHE A 64 6.26 -16.41 9.39
C PHE A 64 5.12 -15.68 8.71
N SER A 65 4.03 -15.40 9.43
CA SER A 65 3.03 -14.46 8.94
C SER A 65 3.17 -13.11 9.65
N VAL A 66 2.37 -12.12 9.25
CA VAL A 66 2.30 -10.83 9.99
C VAL A 66 2.04 -11.03 11.48
N ALA A 67 1.26 -12.05 11.86
CA ALA A 67 0.99 -12.40 13.26
C ALA A 67 2.22 -12.92 14.02
N ASP A 68 3.19 -13.51 13.32
CA ASP A 68 4.44 -14.01 13.87
C ASP A 68 5.54 -12.94 13.92
N GLY A 69 5.26 -11.73 13.43
CA GLY A 69 6.14 -10.57 13.45
C GLY A 69 6.75 -10.22 12.09
N ASP A 70 6.32 -10.88 11.01
CA ASP A 70 6.76 -10.51 9.67
C ASP A 70 6.20 -9.15 9.25
N CYS A 71 7.09 -8.27 8.80
CA CYS A 71 6.80 -6.92 8.35
C CYS A 71 6.49 -6.85 6.85
N ASP A 72 6.76 -7.91 6.07
CA ASP A 72 6.41 -8.02 4.65
C ASP A 72 6.11 -9.49 4.25
N ASP A 73 4.94 -9.99 4.66
CA ASP A 73 4.40 -11.36 4.42
C ASP A 73 4.22 -11.71 2.92
N ASN A 74 4.57 -10.80 2.01
CA ASN A 74 4.58 -11.03 0.56
C ASN A 74 5.99 -11.27 0.01
N ASN A 75 7.01 -11.30 0.87
CA ASN A 75 8.41 -11.34 0.50
C ASN A 75 9.21 -12.26 1.44
N ALA A 76 9.38 -13.52 1.02
CA ALA A 76 10.04 -14.56 1.81
C ALA A 76 11.53 -14.33 2.13
N ALA A 77 12.10 -13.18 1.73
CA ALA A 77 13.41 -12.71 2.15
C ALA A 77 13.36 -11.78 3.37
N VAL A 78 12.17 -11.31 3.75
CA VAL A 78 11.88 -10.47 4.90
C VAL A 78 11.15 -11.33 5.92
N SER A 79 11.71 -11.45 7.12
CA SER A 79 11.04 -12.09 8.25
C SER A 79 11.82 -11.89 9.54
N PRO A 80 11.23 -12.15 10.71
CA PRO A 80 11.88 -11.92 11.99
C PRO A 80 13.24 -12.61 12.11
N GLY A 81 14.30 -11.80 12.19
CA GLY A 81 15.67 -12.29 12.34
C GLY A 81 16.30 -12.83 11.04
N ALA A 82 15.76 -12.50 9.87
CA ALA A 82 16.41 -12.77 8.60
C ALA A 82 17.78 -12.08 8.49
N ALA A 83 18.58 -12.51 7.51
CA ALA A 83 19.95 -12.03 7.36
C ALA A 83 20.01 -10.72 6.55
N GLU A 84 20.37 -9.63 7.23
CA GLU A 84 20.58 -8.31 6.61
C GLU A 84 21.69 -8.32 5.55
N ALA A 85 21.33 -7.93 4.34
CA ALA A 85 22.29 -7.49 3.34
C ALA A 85 22.56 -5.98 3.49
N CYS A 86 23.76 -5.52 3.12
CA CYS A 86 24.06 -4.08 3.07
C CYS A 86 23.56 -3.45 1.76
N ASP A 87 22.35 -3.78 1.33
CA ASP A 87 21.69 -3.23 0.14
C ASP A 87 20.65 -2.16 0.48
N GLY A 88 20.34 -1.99 1.77
CA GLY A 88 19.42 -0.98 2.27
C GLY A 88 17.97 -1.44 2.33
N LEU A 89 17.70 -2.72 2.05
CA LEU A 89 16.46 -3.37 2.42
C LEU A 89 16.57 -3.83 3.88
N ASP A 90 15.57 -3.51 4.69
CA ASP A 90 15.42 -4.05 6.04
C ASP A 90 14.73 -5.42 5.90
N THR A 91 15.48 -6.50 6.08
CA THR A 91 14.99 -7.88 5.93
C THR A 91 14.61 -8.53 7.25
N ASN A 92 15.05 -7.99 8.38
CA ASN A 92 14.99 -8.71 9.64
C ASN A 92 13.88 -8.28 10.59
N CYS A 93 13.13 -7.21 10.27
CA CYS A 93 12.10 -6.61 11.12
C CYS A 93 12.57 -6.33 12.58
#